data_AF-F4X2Y9-F1
#
_entry.id   AF-F4X2Y9-F1
#
_cell.length_a   1.000
_cell.length_b   1.000
_cell.length_c   1.000
_cell.angle_alpha   90.00
_cell.angle_beta   90.00
_cell.angle_gamma   90.00
#
_symmetry.space_group_name_H-M   'P 1'
#
loop_
_entity.id
_entity.type
_entity.pdbx_description
1 polymer ?
#
loop_
_entity_poly.entity_id
_entity_poly.type
_entity_poly.pdbx_seq_one_letter_code
_entity_poly.pdbx_strand_id
1 'polypeptide(L)'
;DNARPHTSLMTRQKLRELGWEVLMHPSYSPDLAPSDYHLFRSLQNSLDGKTLADKRAAENHLKKFFADKPQKFYTDGIMKLPEK
;
A
#
# COMPACT_ATOMS: atom_id res chain seq x y z
N ASP A 1 7.30 2.94 4.79
CA ASP A 1 8.67 3.17 4.29
C ASP A 1 9.20 4.52 4.81
N ASN A 2 10.49 4.78 4.64
CA ASN A 2 11.15 6.00 5.13
C ASN A 2 11.57 6.95 3.99
N ALA A 3 10.82 7.00 2.88
CA ALA A 3 11.13 7.91 1.80
C ALA A 3 11.22 9.36 2.30
N ARG A 4 12.13 10.16 1.71
CA ARG A 4 12.39 11.55 2.13
C ARG A 4 11.12 12.42 2.23
N PRO A 5 10.12 12.32 1.33
CA PRO A 5 8.87 13.05 1.49
C PRO A 5 8.06 12.64 2.74
N HIS A 6 8.10 11.35 3.12
CA HIS A 6 7.36 10.83 4.27
C HIS A 6 7.98 11.28 5.60
N THR A 7 9.29 11.49 5.65
CA THR A 7 10.01 11.93 6.86
C THR A 7 10.21 13.45 6.93
N SER A 8 9.69 14.21 5.97
CA SER A 8 9.87 15.67 5.92
C SER A 8 9.31 16.35 7.18
N LEU A 9 9.80 17.56 7.49
CA LEU A 9 9.29 18.33 8.64
C LEU A 9 7.79 18.61 8.50
N MET A 10 7.35 19.01 7.31
CA MET A 10 5.95 19.31 7.03
C MET A 10 5.06 18.08 7.24
N THR A 11 5.48 16.91 6.73
CA THR A 11 4.72 15.66 6.90
C THR A 11 4.63 15.28 8.38
N ARG A 12 5.73 15.34 9.13
CA ARG A 12 5.74 15.00 10.57
C ARG A 12 4.89 15.94 11.40
N GLN A 13 4.90 17.24 11.10
CA GLN A 13 4.03 18.23 11.74
C GLN A 13 2.57 17.88 11.46
N LYS A 14 2.22 17.57 10.21
CA LYS A 14 0.84 17.24 9.85
C LYS A 14 0.34 15.96 10.54
N LEU A 15 1.17 14.92 10.60
CA LEU A 15 0.83 13.68 11.30
C LEU A 15 0.56 13.92 12.79
N ARG A 16 1.33 14.80 13.43
CA ARG A 16 1.10 15.23 14.82
C ARG A 16 -0.21 15.97 14.99
N GLU A 17 -0.53 16.92 14.10
CA GLU A 17 -1.80 17.65 14.13
C GLU A 17 -3.01 16.71 14.00
N LEU A 18 -2.89 15.66 13.19
CA LEU A 18 -3.91 14.64 13.01
C LEU A 18 -3.99 13.64 14.17
N GLY A 19 -3.03 13.68 15.11
CA GLY A 19 -2.95 12.74 16.22
C GLY A 19 -2.58 11.31 15.81
N TRP A 20 -1.93 11.13 14.67
CA TRP A 20 -1.56 9.80 14.16
C TRP A 20 -0.23 9.34 14.75
N GLU A 21 -0.25 8.15 15.35
CA GLU A 21 0.98 7.47 15.77
C GLU A 21 1.72 6.92 14.55
N VAL A 22 3.01 7.23 14.46
CA VAL A 22 3.88 6.74 13.39
C VAL A 22 4.63 5.52 13.89
N LEU A 23 4.27 4.35 13.36
CA LEU A 23 4.97 3.10 13.65
C LEU A 23 6.40 3.14 13.10
N MET A 24 7.36 2.62 13.87
CA MET A 24 8.73 2.46 13.39
C MET A 24 8.77 1.47 12.23
N HIS A 25 9.42 1.87 11.14
CA HIS A 25 9.63 1.02 9.97
C HIS A 25 11.11 0.98 9.64
N PRO A 26 11.75 -0.20 9.62
CA PRO A 26 13.17 -0.32 9.27
C PRO A 26 13.41 0.03 7.79
N SER A 27 14.65 0.45 7.50
CA SER A 27 15.06 0.77 6.12
C SER A 27 15.12 -0.49 5.27
N TYR A 28 14.69 -0.37 4.01
CA TYR A 28 14.73 -1.46 3.02
C TYR A 28 13.93 -2.72 3.40
N SER A 29 12.79 -2.56 4.09
CA SER A 29 11.97 -3.67 4.56
C SER A 29 10.57 -3.74 3.90
N PRO A 30 10.50 -3.96 2.58
CA PRO A 30 9.21 -4.13 1.88
C PRO A 30 8.46 -5.39 2.34
N ASP A 31 9.17 -6.39 2.86
CA ASP A 31 8.63 -7.60 3.47
C ASP A 31 7.82 -7.32 4.75
N LEU A 32 8.05 -6.17 5.40
CA LEU A 32 7.29 -5.69 6.55
C LEU A 32 6.20 -4.68 6.19
N ALA A 33 6.06 -4.31 4.92
CA ALA A 33 5.05 -3.38 4.47
C ALA A 33 3.84 -4.14 3.88
N PRO A 34 2.65 -4.14 4.53
CA PRO A 34 1.48 -4.86 4.02
C PRO A 34 1.06 -4.44 2.61
N SER A 35 1.29 -3.18 2.27
CA SER A 35 1.10 -2.67 0.91
C SER A 35 1.97 -3.41 -0.10
N ASP A 36 3.25 -3.65 0.21
CA ASP A 36 4.20 -4.26 -0.71
C ASP A 36 4.04 -5.78 -0.77
N TYR A 37 4.10 -6.47 0.39
CA TYR A 37 4.12 -7.94 0.39
C TYR A 37 2.77 -8.60 0.05
N HIS A 38 1.66 -7.87 0.19
CA HIS A 38 0.30 -8.41 0.01
C HIS A 38 -0.48 -7.67 -1.07
N LEU A 39 -0.74 -6.38 -0.88
CA LEU A 39 -1.65 -5.62 -1.76
C LEU A 39 -1.07 -5.48 -3.17
N PHE A 40 0.12 -4.90 -3.29
CA PHE A 40 0.78 -4.66 -4.57
C PHE A 40 1.23 -5.95 -5.23
N ARG A 41 1.62 -6.96 -4.45
CA ARG A 41 1.84 -8.31 -4.99
C ARG A 41 0.59 -8.87 -5.68
N SER A 42 -0.59 -8.75 -5.05
CA SER A 42 -1.84 -9.16 -5.69
C SER A 42 -2.22 -8.28 -6.89
N LEU A 43 -1.92 -6.98 -6.83
CA LEU A 43 -2.20 -6.06 -7.94
C LEU A 43 -1.31 -6.36 -9.14
N GLN A 44 -0.02 -6.62 -8.91
CA GLN A 44 0.92 -7.02 -9.95
C GLN A 44 0.42 -8.25 -10.70
N ASN A 45 -0.04 -9.28 -10.00
CA ASN A 45 -0.66 -10.46 -10.61
C ASN A 45 -1.93 -10.12 -11.42
N SER A 46 -2.70 -9.12 -10.98
CA SER A 46 -3.89 -8.65 -11.73
C SER A 46 -3.51 -7.87 -12.99
N LEU A 47 -2.37 -7.19 -12.98
CA LEU A 47 -1.85 -6.38 -14.08
C LEU A 47 -1.02 -7.20 -15.07
N ASP A 48 -0.55 -8.38 -14.68
CA ASP A 48 0.31 -9.21 -15.51
C ASP A 48 -0.32 -9.52 -16.87
N GLY A 49 0.47 -9.32 -17.93
CA GLY A 49 0.04 -9.46 -19.33
C GLY A 49 -0.98 -8.42 -19.84
N LYS A 50 -1.33 -7.37 -19.08
CA LYS A 50 -2.31 -6.35 -19.52
C LYS A 50 -1.64 -5.09 -20.06
N THR A 51 -2.06 -4.68 -21.26
CA THR A 51 -1.73 -3.35 -21.80
C THR A 51 -2.84 -2.37 -21.45
N LEU A 52 -2.50 -1.33 -20.70
CA LEU A 52 -3.42 -0.24 -20.36
C LEU A 52 -3.10 0.95 -21.27
N ALA A 53 -4.01 1.25 -22.20
CA ALA A 53 -3.77 2.19 -23.29
C ALA A 53 -3.65 3.66 -22.83
N ASP A 54 -4.32 4.01 -21.73
CA ASP A 54 -4.31 5.36 -21.18
C ASP A 54 -4.54 5.36 -19.67
N LYS A 55 -4.47 6.56 -19.09
CA LYS A 55 -4.70 6.79 -17.66
C LYS A 55 -6.11 6.35 -17.23
N ARG A 56 -7.15 6.56 -18.05
CA ARG A 56 -8.53 6.21 -17.69
C ARG A 56 -8.71 4.70 -17.61
N ALA A 57 -8.09 3.95 -18.52
CA ALA A 57 -8.06 2.50 -18.50
C ALA A 57 -7.37 1.98 -17.23
N ALA A 58 -6.24 2.59 -16.84
CA ALA A 58 -5.55 2.25 -15.60
C ALA A 58 -6.40 2.55 -14.35
N GLU A 59 -7.02 3.73 -14.27
CA GLU A 59 -7.90 4.10 -13.17
C GLU A 59 -9.11 3.16 -13.05
N ASN A 60 -9.74 2.81 -14.18
CA ASN A 60 -10.87 1.90 -14.19
C ASN A 60 -10.47 0.48 -13.76
N HIS A 61 -9.29 0.01 -14.19
CA HIS A 61 -8.75 -1.25 -13.72
C HIS A 61 -8.54 -1.26 -12.20
N LEU A 62 -7.93 -0.21 -11.66
CA LEU A 62 -7.69 -0.08 -10.22
C LEU A 62 -9.00 -0.05 -9.44
N LYS A 63 -9.98 0.77 -9.86
CA LYS A 63 -11.30 0.83 -9.23
C LYS A 63 -11.96 -0.54 -9.16
N LYS A 64 -11.93 -1.29 -10.27
CA LYS A 64 -12.46 -2.65 -10.32
C LYS A 64 -11.67 -3.59 -9.40
N PHE A 65 -10.34 -3.57 -9.47
CA PHE A 65 -9.48 -4.42 -8.63
C PHE A 65 -9.79 -4.26 -7.13
N PHE A 66 -9.91 -3.02 -6.63
CA PHE A 66 -10.20 -2.77 -5.22
C PHE A 66 -11.64 -3.14 -4.84
N ALA A 67 -12.62 -2.88 -5.71
CA ALA A 67 -14.02 -3.23 -5.48
C ALA A 67 -14.24 -4.76 -5.45
N ASP A 68 -13.48 -5.51 -6.23
CA ASP A 68 -13.57 -6.96 -6.32
C ASP A 68 -12.91 -7.68 -5.12
N LYS A 69 -12.13 -6.99 -4.27
CA LYS A 69 -11.49 -7.62 -3.09
C LYS A 69 -12.47 -7.70 -1.92
N PRO A 70 -12.68 -8.89 -1.34
CA PRO A 70 -13.49 -9.01 -0.12
C PRO A 70 -12.76 -8.34 1.06
N GLN A 71 -13.51 -7.89 2.07
CA GLN A 71 -12.92 -7.30 3.28
C GLN A 71 -11.82 -8.18 3.90
N LYS A 72 -12.05 -9.50 3.92
CA LYS A 72 -11.10 -10.48 4.42
C LYS A 72 -9.72 -10.40 3.74
N PHE A 73 -9.67 -10.07 2.46
CA PHE A 73 -8.39 -9.88 1.76
C PHE A 73 -7.53 -8.80 2.43
N TYR A 74 -8.11 -7.68 2.84
CA TYR A 74 -7.38 -6.60 3.51
C TYR A 74 -7.01 -6.98 4.94
N THR A 75 -7.94 -7.58 5.68
CA THR A 75 -7.70 -8.04 7.05
C THR A 75 -6.56 -9.06 7.09
N ASP A 76 -6.58 -10.08 6.24
CA ASP A 76 -5.54 -11.11 6.17
C ASP A 76 -4.17 -10.49 5.85
N GLY A 77 -4.13 -9.48 4.98
CA GLY A 77 -2.91 -8.75 4.65
C GLY A 77 -2.26 -8.07 5.86
N ILE A 78 -3.06 -7.37 6.67
CA ILE A 78 -2.59 -6.68 7.89
C ILE A 78 -2.24 -7.67 8.99
N MET A 79 -3.09 -8.67 9.22
CA MET A 79 -2.93 -9.64 10.31
C MET A 79 -1.76 -10.61 10.09
N LYS A 80 -1.17 -10.63 8.89
CA LYS A 80 0.05 -11.38 8.59
C LYS A 80 1.32 -10.70 9.10
N LEU A 81 1.26 -9.41 9.46
CA LEU A 81 2.44 -8.65 9.91
C LEU A 81 3.19 -9.30 11.10
N PRO A 82 2.53 -9.87 12.13
CA PRO A 82 3.22 -10.54 13.24
C PRO A 82 3.99 -11.81 12.84
N GLU A 83 3.72 -12.37 11.65
CA GLU A 83 4.41 -13.55 11.11
C GLU A 83 5.59 -13.19 10.19
N LYS A 84 5.89 -11.89 10.05
CA LYS A 84 6.95 -11.38 9.19
C LYS A 84 8.26 -11.17 9.93
#